data_AF-A0A9W5R178-F1
#
_entry.id   AF-A0A9W5R178-F1
#
_cell.length_a   1.000
_cell.length_b   1.000
_cell.length_c   1.000
_cell.angle_alpha   90.00
_cell.angle_beta   90.00
_cell.angle_gamma   90.00
#
_symmetry.space_group_name_H-M   'P 1'
#
loop_
_entity.id
_entity.type
_entity.pdbx_description
1 polymer ?
#
loop_
_entity_poly.entity_id
_entity_poly.type
_entity_poly.pdbx_seq_one_letter_code
_entity_poly.pdbx_strand_id
1 'polypeptide(L)'
;MKDSQMIILKNIVLEQVRQDFAGVTEKIKTKLGVKLPTSLSWVITLLFQNTLILFFALLFEGITDPEIRNIVIVAVLLFNCFLPSAMARQNSIRVSNNPLYDLLWQSKFNRNQLLNSTLLAEVLVFWLHELMLEIIAFYVIIRISPDWFTGLIFCIGWFLLVSSIYFSKMKKLVLESWETSISVSKYTELFYILKIGIIASIIWFLTKLLFMPIIQEPITNDVYQQGIYKLFSFFSSRVEHIFKENLGMIFNYFQFSWLYYILGGLLILYIISAIYYFYFYSIQTHLVRHKNRVHLNQSTSKIFKFYQWLSEVLYKKHPWVKRDVIILERVIVNSNLPHRIFLFVPPAISALIGFTILLLGNLQSYSNFILAFWFIGWMVLSQTSWLWLLNYPILHPGSELRQVDLVKLSPHFTIQQFLNSKGKLLNIFAFPLQCCFTITLLIGFILLHGSIFELIVGILGMWLLFFINGGLSTYWMKLCSRFDYANMFMVRLDSYEAKFLQQFFTIPKRIINGLLFIVFFIGTFISAELSQQLIYDIFLIIVVLWGFSLYFVKK
;
A
#
# COMPACT_ATOMS: atom_id res chain seq x y z
N MET A 1 -0.93 -17.83 -37.15
CA MET A 1 -0.60 -16.95 -36.00
C MET A 1 -0.78 -17.68 -34.67
N LYS A 2 -1.89 -18.41 -34.46
CA LYS A 2 -2.08 -19.32 -33.31
C LYS A 2 -1.02 -20.43 -33.25
N ASP A 3 -0.71 -21.05 -34.39
CA ASP A 3 0.21 -22.21 -34.42
C ASP A 3 1.64 -21.83 -34.03
N SER A 4 2.14 -20.68 -34.48
CA SER A 4 3.47 -20.18 -34.13
C SER A 4 3.61 -19.83 -32.64
N GLN A 5 2.56 -19.29 -32.01
CA GLN A 5 2.57 -18.99 -30.57
C GLN A 5 2.50 -20.25 -29.72
N MET A 6 1.73 -21.25 -30.16
CA MET A 6 1.64 -22.55 -29.49
C MET A 6 2.96 -23.31 -29.56
N ILE A 7 3.70 -23.21 -30.67
CA ILE A 7 5.04 -23.81 -30.82
C ILE A 7 6.05 -23.14 -29.87
N ILE A 8 6.04 -21.80 -29.76
CA ILE A 8 6.92 -21.07 -28.83
C ILE A 8 6.62 -21.48 -27.38
N LEU A 9 5.35 -21.47 -26.98
CA LEU A 9 4.92 -21.86 -25.64
C LEU A 9 5.33 -23.31 -25.32
N LYS A 10 5.10 -24.24 -26.25
CA LYS A 10 5.48 -25.64 -26.11
C LYS A 10 6.99 -25.81 -25.94
N ASN A 11 7.81 -25.12 -26.72
CA ASN A 11 9.26 -25.27 -26.67
C ASN A 11 9.86 -24.69 -25.38
N ILE A 12 9.37 -23.53 -24.92
CA ILE A 12 9.83 -22.92 -23.66
C ILE A 12 9.51 -23.83 -22.47
N VAL A 13 8.29 -24.36 -22.40
CA VAL A 13 7.90 -25.30 -21.33
C VAL A 13 8.74 -26.58 -21.38
N LEU A 14 8.95 -27.15 -22.58
CA LEU A 14 9.74 -28.38 -22.73
C LEU A 14 11.22 -28.18 -22.36
N GLU A 15 11.81 -27.04 -22.71
CA GLU A 15 13.20 -26.74 -22.39
C GLU A 15 13.40 -26.55 -20.88
N GLN A 16 12.48 -25.85 -20.22
CA GLN A 16 12.52 -25.63 -18.77
C GLN A 16 12.34 -26.94 -17.99
N VAL A 17 11.36 -27.76 -18.38
CA VAL A 17 11.17 -29.10 -17.80
C VAL A 17 12.40 -29.98 -18.03
N ARG A 18 13.16 -29.81 -19.13
CA ARG A 18 14.40 -30.59 -19.33
C ARG A 18 15.54 -30.13 -18.43
N GLN A 19 15.75 -28.82 -18.28
CA GLN A 19 16.85 -28.25 -17.51
C GLN A 19 16.73 -28.52 -16.00
N ASP A 20 15.55 -28.26 -15.43
CA ASP A 20 15.33 -28.39 -13.98
C ASP A 20 15.32 -29.86 -13.53
N PHE A 21 14.76 -30.76 -14.35
CA PHE A 21 14.71 -32.17 -14.01
C PHE A 21 16.04 -32.90 -14.26
N ALA A 22 16.86 -32.48 -15.22
CA ALA A 22 18.20 -33.06 -15.39
C ALA A 22 19.04 -32.91 -14.12
N GLY A 23 19.04 -31.72 -13.50
CA GLY A 23 19.80 -31.45 -12.28
C GLY A 23 19.27 -32.17 -11.03
N VAL A 24 17.95 -32.30 -10.88
CA VAL A 24 17.35 -33.07 -9.76
C VAL A 24 17.60 -34.56 -9.92
N THR A 25 17.44 -35.10 -11.13
CA THR A 25 17.65 -36.52 -11.42
C THR A 25 19.12 -36.90 -11.23
N GLU A 26 20.06 -36.04 -11.62
CA GLU A 26 21.49 -36.22 -11.40
C GLU A 26 21.86 -36.20 -9.91
N LYS A 27 21.29 -35.27 -9.13
CA LYS A 27 21.49 -35.20 -7.67
C LYS A 27 20.91 -36.42 -6.93
N ILE A 28 19.75 -36.92 -7.34
CA ILE A 28 19.14 -38.12 -6.75
C ILE A 28 19.98 -39.36 -7.10
N LYS A 29 20.43 -39.49 -8.36
CA LYS A 29 21.30 -40.59 -8.79
C LYS A 29 22.65 -40.59 -8.07
N THR A 30 23.25 -39.42 -7.88
CA THR A 30 24.54 -39.28 -7.18
C THR A 30 24.42 -39.51 -5.67
N LYS A 31 23.36 -39.00 -5.01
CA LYS A 31 23.16 -39.17 -3.56
C LYS A 31 22.69 -40.55 -3.13
N LEU A 32 21.85 -41.22 -3.94
CA LEU A 32 21.35 -42.56 -3.61
C LEU A 32 22.24 -43.69 -4.14
N GLY A 33 23.19 -43.39 -5.03
CA GLY A 33 24.09 -44.40 -5.62
C GLY A 33 23.40 -45.44 -6.52
N VAL A 34 22.08 -45.31 -6.76
CA VAL A 34 21.28 -46.25 -7.55
C VAL A 34 21.02 -45.68 -8.94
N LYS A 35 21.37 -46.45 -9.98
CA LYS A 35 20.99 -46.17 -11.38
C LYS A 35 19.51 -46.51 -11.60
N LEU A 36 18.61 -45.68 -11.08
CA LEU A 36 17.17 -45.83 -11.31
C LEU A 36 16.79 -45.36 -12.73
N PRO A 37 15.85 -46.07 -13.40
CA PRO A 37 15.20 -45.55 -14.61
C PRO A 37 14.52 -44.22 -14.30
N THR A 38 14.57 -43.27 -15.24
CA THR A 38 14.04 -41.91 -15.06
C THR A 38 12.58 -41.92 -14.62
N SER A 39 11.74 -42.79 -15.19
CA SER A 39 10.33 -42.95 -14.81
C SER A 39 10.12 -43.30 -13.33
N LEU A 40 11.03 -44.06 -12.72
CA LEU A 40 10.93 -44.48 -11.32
C LEU A 40 11.42 -43.36 -10.37
N SER A 41 12.44 -42.60 -10.78
CA SER A 41 12.81 -41.35 -10.10
C SER A 41 11.67 -40.33 -10.10
N TRP A 42 10.90 -40.25 -11.20
CA TRP A 42 9.70 -39.41 -11.30
C TRP A 42 8.64 -39.81 -10.27
N VAL A 43 8.32 -41.10 -10.15
CA VAL A 43 7.33 -41.61 -9.19
C VAL A 43 7.78 -41.36 -7.75
N ILE A 44 9.06 -41.61 -7.43
CA ILE A 44 9.60 -41.39 -6.08
C ILE A 44 9.57 -39.91 -5.71
N THR A 45 9.94 -39.02 -6.63
CA THR A 45 9.92 -37.57 -6.38
C THR A 45 8.49 -37.06 -6.16
N LEU A 46 7.53 -37.53 -6.97
CA LEU A 46 6.11 -37.23 -6.78
C LEU A 46 5.57 -37.75 -5.44
N LEU A 47 5.91 -38.98 -5.05
CA LEU A 47 5.51 -39.53 -3.76
C LEU A 47 6.12 -38.75 -2.59
N PHE A 48 7.42 -38.43 -2.65
CA PHE A 48 8.10 -37.68 -1.60
C PHE A 48 7.55 -36.25 -1.47
N GLN A 49 7.28 -35.58 -2.60
CA GLN A 49 6.59 -34.29 -2.63
C GLN A 49 5.18 -34.40 -2.02
N ASN A 50 4.40 -35.43 -2.36
CA ASN A 50 3.02 -35.55 -1.88
C ASN A 50 2.88 -36.02 -0.42
N THR A 51 3.93 -36.52 0.24
CA THR A 51 3.85 -36.89 1.67
C THR A 51 3.56 -35.70 2.58
N LEU A 52 4.09 -34.51 2.27
CA LEU A 52 3.82 -33.28 3.01
C LEU A 52 2.35 -32.87 2.92
N ILE A 53 1.70 -33.10 1.77
CA ILE A 53 0.26 -32.85 1.58
C ILE A 53 -0.55 -33.80 2.47
N LEU A 54 -0.17 -35.08 2.54
CA LEU A 54 -0.83 -36.07 3.39
C LEU A 54 -0.70 -35.71 4.88
N PHE A 55 0.50 -35.31 5.33
CA PHE A 55 0.69 -34.83 6.71
C PHE A 55 -0.12 -33.58 7.01
N PHE A 56 -0.19 -32.62 6.08
CA PHE A 56 -1.02 -31.44 6.24
C PHE A 56 -2.50 -31.79 6.31
N ALA A 57 -3.01 -32.65 5.43
CA ALA A 57 -4.41 -33.08 5.44
C ALA A 57 -4.77 -33.78 6.75
N LEU A 58 -3.91 -34.68 7.25
CA LEU A 58 -4.11 -35.35 8.54
C LEU A 58 -4.09 -34.37 9.72
N LEU A 59 -3.17 -33.39 9.73
CA LEU A 59 -3.14 -32.34 10.76
C LEU A 59 -4.37 -31.45 10.70
N PHE A 60 -4.80 -31.06 9.50
CA PHE A 60 -5.95 -30.19 9.30
C PHE A 60 -7.25 -30.85 9.73
N GLU A 61 -7.45 -32.13 9.41
CA GLU A 61 -8.57 -32.93 9.88
C GLU A 61 -8.51 -33.22 11.39
N GLY A 62 -7.32 -33.21 11.99
CA GLY A 62 -7.12 -33.37 13.43
C GLY A 62 -7.54 -32.15 14.27
N ILE A 63 -7.80 -30.99 13.66
CA ILE A 63 -8.24 -29.78 14.36
C ILE A 63 -9.76 -29.81 14.51
N THR A 64 -10.23 -30.18 15.70
CA THR A 64 -11.67 -30.27 16.01
C THR A 64 -12.31 -28.94 16.38
N ASP A 65 -11.52 -27.99 16.89
CA ASP A 65 -12.00 -26.65 17.29
C ASP A 65 -12.26 -25.78 16.04
N PRO A 66 -13.50 -25.29 15.82
CA PRO A 66 -13.86 -24.50 14.65
C PRO A 66 -13.14 -23.14 14.59
N GLU A 67 -12.83 -22.51 15.72
CA GLU A 67 -12.14 -21.22 15.74
C GLU A 67 -10.68 -21.37 15.31
N ILE A 68 -9.99 -22.36 15.88
CA ILE A 68 -8.61 -22.69 15.54
C ILE A 68 -8.53 -23.14 14.07
N ARG A 69 -9.48 -23.95 13.62
CA ARG A 69 -9.56 -24.40 12.22
C ARG A 69 -9.72 -23.22 11.26
N ASN A 70 -10.58 -22.25 11.57
CA ASN A 70 -10.78 -21.05 10.74
C ASN A 70 -9.52 -20.17 10.67
N ILE A 71 -8.79 -20.03 11.78
CA ILE A 71 -7.51 -19.31 11.80
C ILE A 71 -6.49 -19.99 10.88
N VAL A 72 -6.37 -21.31 10.95
CA VAL A 72 -5.46 -22.09 10.10
C VAL A 72 -5.85 -21.97 8.63
N ILE A 73 -7.14 -22.05 8.30
CA ILE A 73 -7.66 -21.83 6.93
C ILE A 73 -7.19 -20.48 6.38
N VAL A 74 -7.42 -19.40 7.13
CA VAL A 74 -7.03 -18.05 6.70
C VAL A 74 -5.52 -17.93 6.53
N ALA A 75 -4.73 -18.48 7.45
CA ALA A 75 -3.28 -18.43 7.38
C ALA A 75 -2.75 -19.16 6.13
N VAL A 76 -3.30 -20.33 5.82
CA VAL A 76 -2.93 -21.16 4.66
C VAL A 76 -3.30 -20.46 3.35
N LEU A 77 -4.50 -19.91 3.24
CA LEU A 77 -4.92 -19.17 2.05
C LEU A 77 -4.08 -17.89 1.87
N LEU A 78 -3.81 -17.13 2.94
CA LEU A 78 -2.94 -15.94 2.86
C LEU A 78 -1.53 -16.30 2.41
N PHE A 79 -0.93 -17.34 2.99
CA PHE A 79 0.40 -17.80 2.61
C PHE A 79 0.48 -18.14 1.12
N ASN A 80 -0.46 -18.96 0.63
CA ASN A 80 -0.51 -19.36 -0.78
C ASN A 80 -0.87 -18.19 -1.72
N CYS A 81 -1.62 -17.20 -1.25
CA CYS A 81 -1.88 -15.97 -2.01
C CYS A 81 -0.61 -15.10 -2.19
N PHE A 82 0.31 -15.10 -1.21
CA PHE A 82 1.58 -14.35 -1.29
C PHE A 82 2.70 -15.10 -2.02
N LEU A 83 2.69 -16.44 -1.99
CA LEU A 83 3.64 -17.31 -2.67
C LEU A 83 3.93 -16.91 -4.14
N PRO A 84 2.94 -16.71 -5.03
CA PRO A 84 3.19 -16.34 -6.43
C PRO A 84 3.97 -15.03 -6.57
N SER A 85 3.76 -14.06 -5.67
CA SER A 85 4.47 -12.78 -5.70
C SER A 85 5.94 -12.91 -5.32
N ALA A 86 6.27 -13.83 -4.39
CA ALA A 86 7.64 -14.14 -4.00
C ALA A 86 8.36 -14.89 -5.12
N MET A 87 7.73 -15.94 -5.66
CA MET A 87 8.30 -16.75 -6.76
C MET A 87 8.50 -15.93 -8.03
N ALA A 88 7.57 -15.02 -8.36
CA ALA A 88 7.72 -14.12 -9.50
C ALA A 88 8.96 -13.20 -9.40
N ARG A 89 9.40 -12.82 -8.20
CA ARG A 89 10.64 -12.02 -8.00
C ARG A 89 11.90 -12.82 -8.29
N GLN A 90 11.88 -14.10 -7.93
CA GLN A 90 13.02 -14.98 -8.16
C GLN A 90 13.11 -15.36 -9.64
N ASN A 91 11.97 -15.68 -10.25
CA ASN A 91 11.89 -16.12 -11.64
C ASN A 91 12.00 -14.96 -12.64
N SER A 92 11.77 -13.70 -12.24
CA SER A 92 11.85 -12.57 -13.19
C SER A 92 13.24 -12.37 -13.78
N ILE A 93 14.32 -12.71 -13.06
CA ILE A 93 15.70 -12.59 -13.57
C ILE A 93 15.95 -13.57 -14.73
N ARG A 94 15.36 -14.76 -14.63
CA ARG A 94 15.42 -15.79 -15.68
C ARG A 94 14.72 -15.30 -16.95
N VAL A 95 13.56 -14.67 -16.79
CA VAL A 95 12.75 -14.11 -17.87
C VAL A 95 13.34 -12.80 -18.41
N SER A 96 14.06 -12.01 -17.62
CA SER A 96 14.68 -10.78 -18.15
C SER A 96 15.89 -11.07 -19.02
N ASN A 97 16.63 -12.15 -18.73
CA ASN A 97 17.95 -12.43 -19.27
C ASN A 97 17.99 -13.64 -20.23
N ASN A 98 16.85 -14.21 -20.63
CA ASN A 98 16.85 -15.38 -21.51
C ASN A 98 17.31 -14.99 -22.94
N PRO A 99 18.38 -15.60 -23.48
CA PRO A 99 18.89 -15.29 -24.81
C PRO A 99 17.88 -15.55 -25.94
N LEU A 100 16.87 -16.40 -25.71
CA LEU A 100 15.77 -16.61 -26.66
C LEU A 100 14.97 -15.32 -26.94
N TYR A 101 14.94 -14.37 -26.00
CA TYR A 101 14.24 -13.09 -26.22
C TYR A 101 14.91 -12.24 -27.27
N ASP A 102 16.24 -12.22 -27.32
CA ASP A 102 16.98 -11.44 -28.31
C ASP A 102 16.69 -11.95 -29.73
N LEU A 103 16.53 -13.27 -29.89
CA LEU A 103 16.12 -13.89 -31.15
C LEU A 103 14.64 -13.63 -31.47
N LEU A 104 13.75 -13.79 -30.49
CA LEU A 104 12.31 -13.54 -30.68
C LEU A 104 12.00 -12.06 -30.96
N TRP A 105 12.79 -11.13 -30.44
CA TRP A 105 12.64 -9.69 -30.70
C TRP A 105 13.04 -9.24 -32.10
N GLN A 106 13.78 -10.07 -32.83
CA GLN A 106 14.08 -9.85 -34.25
C GLN A 106 12.91 -10.30 -35.16
N SER A 107 11.93 -11.00 -34.61
CA SER A 107 10.73 -11.41 -35.35
C SER A 107 9.79 -10.23 -35.65
N LYS A 108 8.91 -10.40 -36.64
CA LYS A 108 7.89 -9.40 -37.02
C LYS A 108 6.76 -9.26 -35.99
N PHE A 109 6.76 -10.05 -34.92
CA PHE A 109 5.68 -10.05 -33.92
C PHE A 109 5.78 -8.86 -32.95
N ASN A 110 4.63 -8.41 -32.44
CA ASN A 110 4.63 -7.36 -31.42
C ASN A 110 5.31 -7.85 -30.14
N ARG A 111 6.32 -7.10 -29.67
CA ARG A 111 7.12 -7.44 -28.49
C ARG A 111 6.29 -7.60 -27.22
N ASN A 112 5.22 -6.83 -27.02
CA ASN A 112 4.33 -6.99 -25.86
C ASN A 112 3.54 -8.31 -25.93
N GLN A 113 3.16 -8.74 -27.14
CA GLN A 113 2.47 -10.01 -27.35
C GLN A 113 3.41 -11.21 -27.13
N LEU A 114 4.67 -11.11 -27.58
CA LEU A 114 5.70 -12.12 -27.32
C LEU A 114 6.02 -12.25 -25.81
N LEU A 115 6.16 -11.11 -25.12
CA LEU A 115 6.34 -11.08 -23.67
C LEU A 115 5.16 -11.77 -22.97
N ASN A 116 3.93 -11.40 -23.30
CA ASN A 116 2.72 -12.02 -22.73
C ASN A 116 2.67 -13.53 -22.95
N SER A 117 3.00 -13.99 -24.16
CA SER A 117 3.02 -15.42 -24.49
C SER A 117 4.06 -16.17 -23.67
N THR A 118 5.20 -15.54 -23.42
CA THR A 118 6.26 -16.15 -22.61
C THR A 118 5.93 -16.15 -21.13
N LEU A 119 5.32 -15.08 -20.62
CA LEU A 119 4.82 -15.01 -19.26
C LEU A 119 3.71 -16.06 -19.01
N LEU A 120 2.89 -16.37 -20.02
CA LEU A 120 1.92 -17.47 -19.93
C LEU A 120 2.62 -18.84 -19.84
N ALA A 121 3.71 -19.06 -20.57
CA ALA A 121 4.52 -20.27 -20.42
C ALA A 121 5.12 -20.38 -19.01
N GLU A 122 5.61 -19.26 -18.46
CA GLU A 122 6.13 -19.18 -17.09
C GLU A 122 5.05 -19.40 -16.01
N VAL A 123 3.80 -19.00 -16.27
CA VAL A 123 2.66 -19.34 -15.39
C VAL A 123 2.43 -20.85 -15.38
N LEU A 124 2.49 -21.51 -16.54
CA LEU A 124 2.36 -22.97 -16.61
C LEU A 124 3.51 -23.67 -15.86
N VAL A 125 4.73 -23.18 -16.00
CA VAL A 125 5.89 -23.71 -15.28
C VAL A 125 5.80 -23.46 -13.77
N PHE A 126 5.29 -22.30 -13.35
CA PHE A 126 4.94 -22.05 -11.95
C PHE A 126 3.97 -23.11 -11.43
N TRP A 127 2.88 -23.38 -12.16
CA TRP A 127 1.94 -24.42 -11.76
C TRP A 127 2.56 -25.81 -11.77
N LEU A 128 3.53 -26.12 -12.63
CA LEU A 128 4.23 -27.42 -12.59
C LEU A 128 5.14 -27.56 -11.37
N HIS A 129 5.80 -26.47 -10.94
CA HIS A 129 6.76 -26.50 -9.83
C HIS A 129 6.10 -26.36 -8.47
N GLU A 130 5.13 -25.45 -8.35
CA GLU A 130 4.53 -25.04 -7.09
C GLU A 130 3.13 -25.63 -6.86
N LEU A 131 2.65 -26.53 -7.76
CA LEU A 131 1.34 -27.18 -7.61
C LEU A 131 1.13 -27.76 -6.22
N MET A 132 2.19 -28.34 -5.66
CA MET A 132 2.16 -29.04 -4.39
C MET A 132 1.73 -28.13 -3.24
N LEU A 133 2.22 -26.88 -3.21
CA LEU A 133 1.84 -25.90 -2.18
C LEU A 133 0.40 -25.41 -2.39
N GLU A 134 0.01 -25.19 -3.65
CA GLU A 134 -1.35 -24.75 -3.99
C GLU A 134 -2.41 -25.85 -3.82
N ILE A 135 -2.05 -27.13 -3.92
CA ILE A 135 -2.95 -28.26 -3.62
C ILE A 135 -3.48 -28.18 -2.18
N ILE A 136 -2.67 -27.69 -1.24
CA ILE A 136 -3.11 -27.49 0.14
C ILE A 136 -4.23 -26.43 0.20
N ALA A 137 -4.09 -25.34 -0.55
CA ALA A 137 -5.13 -24.33 -0.66
C ALA A 137 -6.40 -24.87 -1.34
N PHE A 138 -6.26 -25.64 -2.43
CA PHE A 138 -7.41 -26.29 -3.08
C PHE A 138 -8.14 -27.25 -2.15
N TYR A 139 -7.40 -28.06 -1.37
CA TYR A 139 -7.97 -28.96 -0.38
C TYR A 139 -8.81 -28.20 0.65
N VAL A 140 -8.24 -27.13 1.23
CA VAL A 140 -8.94 -26.27 2.19
C VAL A 140 -10.20 -25.66 1.57
N ILE A 141 -10.11 -25.14 0.35
CA ILE A 141 -11.24 -24.55 -0.38
C ILE A 141 -12.36 -25.56 -0.59
N ILE A 142 -12.05 -26.78 -1.02
CA ILE A 142 -13.04 -27.85 -1.21
C ILE A 142 -13.69 -28.22 0.12
N ARG A 143 -12.92 -28.26 1.21
CA ARG A 143 -13.43 -28.61 2.55
C ARG A 143 -14.34 -27.56 3.17
N ILE A 144 -14.11 -26.27 2.93
CA ILE A 144 -14.97 -25.19 3.45
C ILE A 144 -16.21 -24.95 2.58
N SER A 145 -16.24 -25.52 1.38
CA SER A 145 -17.33 -25.29 0.44
C SER A 145 -18.56 -26.12 0.82
N PRO A 146 -19.77 -25.54 0.73
CA PRO A 146 -21.00 -26.23 1.12
C PRO A 146 -21.33 -27.42 0.23
N ASP A 147 -20.86 -27.41 -1.01
CA ASP A 147 -21.05 -28.48 -1.99
C ASP A 147 -19.83 -28.58 -2.92
N TRP A 148 -19.71 -29.73 -3.59
CA TRP A 148 -18.57 -30.01 -4.47
C TRP A 148 -18.49 -29.03 -5.66
N PHE A 149 -19.63 -28.61 -6.19
CA PHE A 149 -19.67 -27.74 -7.36
C PHE A 149 -19.22 -26.31 -7.03
N THR A 150 -19.65 -25.76 -5.89
CA THR A 150 -19.12 -24.48 -5.40
C THR A 150 -17.63 -24.57 -5.10
N GLY A 151 -17.17 -25.66 -4.47
CA GLY A 151 -15.74 -25.90 -4.24
C GLY A 151 -14.91 -25.90 -5.52
N LEU A 152 -15.43 -26.49 -6.59
CA LEU A 152 -14.78 -26.49 -7.91
C LEU A 152 -14.72 -25.08 -8.51
N ILE A 153 -15.79 -24.29 -8.42
CA ILE A 153 -15.80 -22.89 -8.86
C ILE A 153 -14.78 -22.06 -8.09
N PHE A 154 -14.69 -22.22 -6.77
CA PHE A 154 -13.68 -21.54 -5.97
C PHE A 154 -12.27 -21.96 -6.31
N CYS A 155 -12.03 -23.24 -6.60
CA CYS A 155 -10.73 -23.70 -7.08
C CYS A 155 -10.36 -23.05 -8.42
N ILE A 156 -11.31 -22.91 -9.36
CA ILE A 156 -11.07 -22.18 -10.61
C ILE A 156 -10.75 -20.71 -10.32
N GLY A 157 -11.52 -20.07 -9.44
CA GLY A 157 -11.28 -18.68 -9.04
C GLY A 157 -9.92 -18.48 -8.38
N TRP A 158 -9.52 -19.41 -7.51
CA TRP A 158 -8.22 -19.42 -6.85
C TRP A 158 -7.09 -19.59 -7.86
N PHE A 159 -7.22 -20.57 -8.77
CA PHE A 159 -6.26 -20.81 -9.83
C PHE A 159 -6.05 -19.54 -10.69
N LEU A 160 -7.14 -18.87 -11.06
CA LEU A 160 -7.08 -17.62 -11.83
C LEU A 160 -6.45 -16.48 -11.01
N LEU A 161 -6.78 -16.36 -9.73
CA LEU A 161 -6.23 -15.34 -8.83
C LEU A 161 -4.71 -15.50 -8.67
N VAL A 162 -4.23 -16.70 -8.32
CA VAL A 162 -2.80 -17.02 -8.18
C VAL A 162 -2.06 -16.76 -9.48
N SER A 163 -2.61 -17.24 -10.61
CA SER A 163 -2.05 -17.00 -11.95
C SER A 163 -1.96 -15.51 -12.28
N SER A 164 -2.99 -14.73 -11.94
CA SER A 164 -3.05 -13.29 -12.18
C SER A 164 -1.99 -12.53 -11.37
N ILE A 165 -1.82 -12.88 -10.08
CA ILE A 165 -0.82 -12.29 -9.20
C ILE A 165 0.58 -12.57 -9.75
N TYR A 166 0.88 -13.84 -10.08
CA TYR A 166 2.17 -14.25 -10.63
C TYR A 166 2.47 -13.52 -11.95
N PHE A 167 1.54 -13.58 -12.91
CA PHE A 167 1.66 -12.97 -14.23
C PHE A 167 1.89 -11.45 -14.13
N SER A 168 1.03 -10.74 -13.39
CA SER A 168 1.10 -9.29 -13.25
C SER A 168 2.40 -8.84 -12.58
N LYS A 169 2.82 -9.55 -11.52
CA LYS A 169 4.05 -9.24 -10.80
C LYS A 169 5.28 -9.49 -11.66
N MET A 170 5.35 -10.63 -12.33
CA MET A 170 6.46 -10.98 -13.22
C MET A 170 6.56 -10.01 -14.39
N LYS A 171 5.42 -9.69 -15.03
CA LYS A 171 5.37 -8.72 -16.12
C LYS A 171 5.94 -7.36 -15.70
N LYS A 172 5.53 -6.87 -14.53
CA LYS A 172 6.03 -5.59 -14.00
C LYS A 172 7.55 -5.61 -13.82
N LEU A 173 8.09 -6.66 -13.17
CA LEU A 173 9.54 -6.76 -12.90
C LEU A 173 10.37 -6.89 -14.17
N VAL A 174 9.90 -7.65 -15.16
CA VAL A 174 10.59 -7.80 -16.45
C VAL A 174 10.59 -6.46 -17.22
N LEU A 175 9.45 -5.76 -17.27
CA LEU A 175 9.36 -4.45 -17.90
C LEU A 175 10.27 -3.40 -17.23
N GLU A 176 10.33 -3.42 -15.90
CA GLU A 176 11.27 -2.59 -15.11
C GLU A 176 12.72 -2.91 -15.47
N SER A 177 13.10 -4.21 -15.54
CA SER A 177 14.45 -4.62 -15.90
C SER A 177 14.87 -4.22 -17.33
N TRP A 178 13.90 -4.20 -18.26
CA TRP A 178 14.13 -3.80 -19.65
C TRP A 178 14.02 -2.29 -19.86
N GLU A 179 13.74 -1.50 -18.81
CA GLU A 179 13.47 -0.07 -18.89
C GLU A 179 12.40 0.23 -19.96
N THR A 180 11.34 -0.57 -20.01
CA THR A 180 10.23 -0.39 -20.97
C THR A 180 8.91 -0.27 -20.23
N SER A 181 8.00 0.52 -20.78
CA SER A 181 6.62 0.57 -20.31
C SER A 181 5.68 0.23 -21.46
N ILE A 182 4.53 -0.34 -21.10
CA ILE A 182 3.41 -0.45 -22.04
C ILE A 182 2.86 0.95 -22.21
N SER A 183 2.60 1.37 -23.46
CA SER A 183 1.83 2.58 -23.75
C SER A 183 0.37 2.41 -23.33
N VAL A 184 0.12 2.24 -22.03
CA VAL A 184 -1.22 2.37 -21.48
C VAL A 184 -1.55 3.85 -21.57
N SER A 185 -2.76 4.17 -22.03
CA SER A 185 -3.30 5.51 -21.95
C SER A 185 -2.95 6.07 -20.57
N LYS A 186 -2.16 7.15 -20.55
CA LYS A 186 -1.80 7.82 -19.30
C LYS A 186 -3.12 8.07 -18.58
N TYR A 187 -3.33 7.42 -17.44
CA TYR A 187 -4.50 7.70 -16.61
C TYR A 187 -4.58 9.21 -16.47
N THR A 188 -5.66 9.81 -16.93
CA THR A 188 -5.78 11.26 -16.90
C THR A 188 -5.87 11.71 -15.45
N GLU A 189 -5.45 12.94 -15.16
CA GLU A 189 -5.61 13.51 -13.81
C GLU A 189 -7.10 13.49 -13.39
N LEU A 190 -8.02 13.60 -14.35
CA LEU A 190 -9.47 13.46 -14.14
C LEU A 190 -9.86 12.06 -13.66
N PHE A 191 -9.31 11.00 -14.26
CA PHE A 191 -9.57 9.63 -13.81
C PHE A 191 -9.10 9.40 -12.37
N TYR A 192 -7.97 10.01 -11.99
CA TYR A 192 -7.48 9.96 -10.61
C TYR A 192 -8.43 10.65 -9.62
N ILE A 193 -8.93 11.85 -9.94
CA ILE A 193 -9.91 12.57 -9.11
C ILE A 193 -11.18 11.73 -8.95
N LEU A 194 -11.69 11.15 -10.05
CA LEU A 194 -12.88 10.30 -10.01
C LEU A 194 -12.67 9.07 -9.11
N LYS A 195 -11.48 8.45 -9.17
CA LYS A 195 -11.11 7.35 -8.28
C LYS A 195 -11.09 7.78 -6.81
N ILE A 196 -10.54 8.95 -6.48
CA ILE A 196 -10.57 9.50 -5.11
C ILE A 196 -12.01 9.70 -4.66
N GLY A 197 -12.88 10.25 -5.52
CA GLY A 197 -14.29 10.46 -5.22
C GLY A 197 -15.02 9.16 -4.89
N ILE A 198 -14.83 8.11 -5.71
CA ILE A 198 -15.41 6.79 -5.44
C ILE A 198 -14.92 6.23 -4.10
N ILE A 199 -13.61 6.28 -3.84
CA ILE A 199 -13.04 5.77 -2.58
C ILE A 199 -13.59 6.57 -1.38
N ALA A 200 -13.69 7.89 -1.48
CA ALA A 200 -14.27 8.74 -0.44
C ALA A 200 -15.73 8.38 -0.16
N SER A 201 -16.53 8.15 -1.21
CA SER A 201 -17.93 7.72 -1.07
C SER A 201 -18.07 6.35 -0.41
N ILE A 202 -17.20 5.39 -0.75
CA ILE A 202 -17.17 4.07 -0.11
C ILE A 202 -16.80 4.20 1.36
N ILE A 203 -15.77 4.99 1.68
CA ILE A 203 -15.36 5.24 3.07
C ILE A 203 -16.51 5.87 3.85
N TRP A 204 -17.15 6.91 3.31
CA TRP A 204 -18.31 7.55 3.93
C TRP A 204 -19.46 6.57 4.17
N PHE A 205 -19.78 5.73 3.19
CA PHE A 205 -20.84 4.73 3.33
C PHE A 205 -20.54 3.72 4.43
N LEU A 206 -19.32 3.17 4.45
CA LEU A 206 -18.90 2.20 5.46
C LEU A 206 -18.84 2.80 6.86
N THR A 207 -18.25 4.00 7.00
CA THR A 207 -18.17 4.67 8.30
C THR A 207 -19.55 5.11 8.79
N LYS A 208 -20.46 5.53 7.89
CA LYS A 208 -21.85 5.80 8.23
C LYS A 208 -22.55 4.55 8.74
N LEU A 209 -22.43 3.43 8.02
CA LEU A 209 -23.07 2.18 8.43
C LEU A 209 -22.59 1.68 9.80
N LEU A 210 -21.30 1.84 10.10
CA LEU A 210 -20.68 1.32 11.32
C LEU A 210 -20.77 2.28 12.51
N PHE A 211 -20.51 3.57 12.31
CA PHE A 211 -20.36 4.54 13.40
C PHE A 211 -21.60 5.37 13.68
N MET A 212 -22.50 5.56 12.69
CA MET A 212 -23.69 6.39 12.87
C MET A 212 -24.54 5.98 14.09
N PRO A 213 -24.87 4.70 14.31
CA PRO A 213 -25.73 4.32 15.43
C PRO A 213 -25.05 4.56 16.79
N ILE A 214 -23.72 4.48 16.84
CA ILE A 214 -22.93 4.75 18.06
C ILE A 214 -22.85 6.27 18.31
N ILE A 215 -22.72 7.06 17.25
CA ILE A 215 -22.67 8.54 17.34
C ILE A 215 -24.02 9.09 17.81
N GLN A 216 -25.14 8.50 17.35
CA GLN A 216 -26.48 8.99 17.67
C GLN A 216 -26.88 8.81 19.14
N GLU A 217 -26.44 7.73 19.78
CA GLU A 217 -26.61 7.57 21.23
C GLU A 217 -25.21 7.37 21.87
N PRO A 218 -24.49 8.45 22.20
CA PRO A 218 -23.13 8.34 22.73
C PRO A 218 -23.09 7.61 24.09
N ILE A 219 -21.93 7.08 24.45
CA ILE A 219 -21.69 6.48 25.77
C ILE A 219 -21.80 7.57 26.84
N THR A 220 -22.62 7.32 27.87
CA THR A 220 -22.82 8.25 28.98
C THR A 220 -21.57 8.37 29.85
N ASN A 221 -21.42 9.52 30.51
CA ASN A 221 -20.28 9.78 31.41
C ASN A 221 -20.23 8.77 32.57
N ASP A 222 -21.37 8.29 33.04
CA ASP A 222 -21.46 7.28 34.10
C ASP A 222 -20.77 5.96 33.72
N VAL A 223 -20.86 5.55 32.46
CA VAL A 223 -20.17 4.35 31.96
C VAL A 223 -18.68 4.63 31.78
N TYR A 224 -18.30 5.83 31.36
CA TYR A 224 -16.89 6.25 31.25
C TYR A 224 -16.19 6.25 32.61
N GLN A 225 -16.83 6.78 33.66
CA GLN A 225 -16.27 6.86 35.01
C GLN A 225 -16.08 5.48 35.68
N GLN A 226 -16.79 4.45 35.21
CA GLN A 226 -16.63 3.08 35.70
C GLN A 226 -15.32 2.40 35.23
N GLY A 227 -14.51 3.07 34.41
CA GLY A 227 -13.17 2.65 34.02
C GLY A 227 -13.09 1.99 32.63
N ILE A 228 -11.87 1.92 32.12
CA ILE A 228 -11.54 1.51 30.74
C ILE A 228 -12.10 0.14 30.37
N TYR A 229 -12.04 -0.83 31.28
CA TYR A 229 -12.53 -2.19 31.02
C TYR A 229 -14.03 -2.23 30.74
N LYS A 230 -14.83 -1.58 31.59
CA LYS A 230 -16.30 -1.52 31.44
C LYS A 230 -16.72 -0.69 30.23
N LEU A 231 -15.99 0.38 29.94
CA LEU A 231 -16.19 1.17 28.74
C LEU A 231 -15.96 0.35 27.46
N PHE A 232 -14.86 -0.41 27.39
CA PHE A 232 -14.60 -1.27 26.24
C PHE A 232 -15.58 -2.43 26.14
N SER A 233 -16.00 -3.04 27.26
CA SER A 233 -17.02 -4.11 27.20
C SER A 233 -18.36 -3.58 26.70
N PHE A 234 -18.79 -2.40 27.17
CA PHE A 234 -20.03 -1.76 26.73
C PHE A 234 -19.96 -1.34 25.25
N PHE A 235 -18.84 -0.73 24.84
CA PHE A 235 -18.61 -0.39 23.45
C PHE A 235 -18.59 -1.63 22.56
N SER A 236 -17.90 -2.70 22.98
CA SER A 236 -17.82 -3.96 22.24
C SER A 236 -19.18 -4.62 22.07
N SER A 237 -19.98 -4.73 23.15
CA SER A 237 -21.33 -5.31 23.07
C SER A 237 -22.23 -4.50 22.15
N ARG A 238 -22.06 -3.19 22.12
CA ARG A 238 -22.86 -2.30 21.30
C ARG A 238 -22.46 -2.33 19.83
N VAL A 239 -21.16 -2.36 19.55
CA VAL A 239 -20.64 -2.62 18.20
C VAL A 239 -21.13 -3.97 17.71
N GLU A 240 -21.08 -5.01 18.54
CA GLU A 240 -21.59 -6.35 18.19
C GLU A 240 -23.09 -6.31 17.88
N HIS A 241 -23.89 -5.63 18.70
CA HIS A 241 -25.32 -5.45 18.45
C HIS A 241 -25.58 -4.73 17.12
N ILE A 242 -24.94 -3.58 16.89
CA ILE A 242 -25.08 -2.78 15.67
C ILE A 242 -24.65 -3.58 14.45
N PHE A 243 -23.57 -4.35 14.57
CA PHE A 243 -23.10 -5.22 13.50
C PHE A 243 -24.15 -6.30 13.20
N LYS A 244 -24.70 -6.96 14.22
CA LYS A 244 -25.77 -7.95 14.04
C LYS A 244 -27.07 -7.33 13.50
N GLU A 245 -27.40 -6.09 13.86
CA GLU A 245 -28.62 -5.44 13.41
C GLU A 245 -28.50 -4.92 11.96
N ASN A 246 -27.46 -4.13 11.67
CA ASN A 246 -27.27 -3.50 10.37
C ASN A 246 -26.73 -4.46 9.31
N LEU A 247 -25.81 -5.34 9.71
CA LEU A 247 -25.21 -6.31 8.79
C LEU A 247 -25.84 -7.69 8.93
N GLY A 248 -26.52 -8.04 10.02
CA GLY A 248 -27.22 -9.33 10.10
C GLY A 248 -28.32 -9.44 9.04
N MET A 249 -29.01 -8.35 8.69
CA MET A 249 -29.86 -8.37 7.49
C MET A 249 -29.06 -8.56 6.21
N ILE A 250 -27.89 -7.94 6.04
CA ILE A 250 -27.03 -8.22 4.87
C ILE A 250 -26.59 -9.67 4.86
N PHE A 251 -26.18 -10.27 5.97
CA PHE A 251 -25.80 -11.68 6.08
C PHE A 251 -27.01 -12.64 5.95
N ASN A 252 -28.21 -12.21 6.32
CA ASN A 252 -29.44 -12.99 6.15
C ASN A 252 -30.00 -12.88 4.71
N TYR A 253 -29.81 -11.74 4.03
CA TYR A 253 -30.24 -11.47 2.66
C TYR A 253 -29.20 -11.94 1.63
N PHE A 254 -27.91 -11.79 1.94
CA PHE A 254 -26.83 -12.60 1.39
C PHE A 254 -26.89 -13.98 2.02
N GLN A 255 -27.94 -14.74 1.67
CA GLN A 255 -27.82 -16.18 1.76
C GLN A 255 -26.52 -16.58 1.05
N PHE A 256 -25.80 -17.57 1.60
CA PHE A 256 -24.53 -18.08 1.04
C PHE A 256 -24.59 -18.26 -0.50
N SER A 257 -25.77 -18.62 -1.03
CA SER A 257 -26.10 -18.72 -2.45
C SER A 257 -25.81 -17.45 -3.28
N TRP A 258 -26.15 -16.25 -2.81
CA TRP A 258 -25.96 -14.98 -3.53
C TRP A 258 -24.49 -14.59 -3.64
N LEU A 259 -23.70 -14.87 -2.59
CA LEU A 259 -22.27 -14.67 -2.60
C LEU A 259 -21.61 -15.52 -3.71
N TYR A 260 -22.09 -16.74 -3.93
CA TYR A 260 -21.63 -17.59 -5.03
C TYR A 260 -22.00 -17.05 -6.41
N TYR A 261 -23.22 -16.52 -6.59
CA TYR A 261 -23.61 -15.90 -7.87
C TYR A 261 -22.79 -14.65 -8.18
N ILE A 262 -22.52 -13.80 -7.19
CA ILE A 262 -21.71 -12.59 -7.36
C ILE A 262 -20.25 -12.97 -7.67
N LEU A 263 -19.67 -13.92 -6.94
CA LEU A 263 -18.32 -14.41 -7.22
C LEU A 263 -18.21 -15.09 -8.59
N GLY A 264 -19.20 -15.90 -8.96
CA GLY A 264 -19.28 -16.52 -10.28
C GLY A 264 -19.37 -15.48 -11.39
N GLY A 265 -20.20 -14.44 -11.19
CA GLY A 265 -20.31 -13.30 -12.10
C GLY A 265 -18.99 -12.53 -12.24
N LEU A 266 -18.29 -12.26 -11.14
CA LEU A 266 -16.97 -11.64 -11.14
C LEU A 266 -15.91 -12.49 -11.85
N LEU A 267 -15.96 -13.81 -11.68
CA LEU A 267 -15.08 -14.77 -12.34
C LEU A 267 -15.30 -14.78 -13.86
N ILE A 268 -16.56 -14.76 -14.31
CA ILE A 268 -16.91 -14.64 -15.74
C ILE A 268 -16.41 -13.30 -16.30
N LEU A 269 -16.67 -12.19 -15.60
CA LEU A 269 -16.17 -10.85 -15.97
C LEU A 269 -14.64 -10.83 -16.07
N TYR A 270 -13.95 -11.45 -15.13
CA TYR A 270 -12.50 -11.59 -15.15
C TYR A 270 -12.03 -12.37 -16.38
N ILE A 271 -12.61 -13.53 -16.67
CA ILE A 271 -12.27 -14.34 -17.85
C ILE A 271 -12.50 -13.54 -19.14
N ILE A 272 -13.65 -12.86 -19.26
CA ILE A 272 -13.95 -12.00 -20.42
C ILE A 272 -12.90 -10.89 -20.56
N SER A 273 -12.55 -10.22 -19.46
CA SER A 273 -11.56 -9.15 -19.46
C SER A 273 -10.15 -9.66 -19.83
N ALA A 274 -9.77 -10.85 -19.37
CA ALA A 274 -8.50 -11.49 -19.68
C ALA A 274 -8.44 -11.89 -21.16
N ILE A 275 -9.49 -12.52 -21.68
CA ILE A 275 -9.61 -12.86 -23.11
C ILE A 275 -9.51 -11.59 -23.95
N TYR A 276 -10.24 -10.54 -23.60
CA TYR A 276 -10.18 -9.24 -24.28
C TYR A 276 -8.75 -8.66 -24.26
N TYR A 277 -8.09 -8.70 -23.11
CA TYR A 277 -6.72 -8.22 -22.96
C TYR A 277 -5.73 -8.97 -23.86
N PHE A 278 -5.73 -10.30 -23.84
CA PHE A 278 -4.77 -11.10 -24.59
C PHE A 278 -5.05 -11.07 -26.10
N TYR A 279 -6.31 -11.17 -26.52
CA TYR A 279 -6.67 -11.27 -27.95
C TYR A 279 -6.74 -9.93 -28.67
N PHE A 280 -7.17 -8.85 -28.02
CA PHE A 280 -7.37 -7.56 -28.69
C PHE A 280 -6.37 -6.51 -28.23
N TYR A 281 -6.30 -6.27 -26.92
CA TYR A 281 -5.50 -5.16 -26.38
C TYR A 281 -3.99 -5.36 -26.51
N SER A 282 -3.50 -6.60 -26.30
CA SER A 282 -2.05 -6.89 -26.34
C SER A 282 -1.43 -6.73 -27.72
N ILE A 283 -2.23 -6.95 -28.77
CA ILE A 283 -1.80 -6.84 -30.17
C ILE A 283 -1.60 -5.36 -30.55
N GLN A 284 -2.47 -4.49 -30.05
CA GLN A 284 -2.47 -3.06 -30.39
C GLN A 284 -1.49 -2.24 -29.55
N THR A 285 -0.96 -2.79 -28.45
CA THR A 285 -0.09 -2.07 -27.51
C THR A 285 1.37 -2.40 -27.76
N HIS A 286 2.20 -1.38 -27.99
CA HIS A 286 3.63 -1.53 -28.21
C HIS A 286 4.44 -1.22 -26.96
N LEU A 287 5.59 -1.89 -26.82
CA LEU A 287 6.57 -1.54 -25.79
C LEU A 287 7.27 -0.25 -26.19
N VAL A 288 7.22 0.74 -25.30
CA VAL A 288 7.97 1.98 -25.45
C VAL A 288 9.18 1.91 -24.52
N ARG A 289 10.38 1.93 -25.10
CA ARG A 289 11.61 2.04 -24.32
C ARG A 289 11.62 3.39 -23.63
N HIS A 290 11.93 3.42 -22.34
CA HIS A 290 12.31 4.64 -21.67
C HIS A 290 13.60 5.12 -22.35
N LYS A 291 13.47 6.01 -23.35
CA LYS A 291 14.59 6.87 -23.67
C LYS A 291 14.85 7.64 -22.39
N ASN A 292 16.04 7.49 -21.81
CA ASN A 292 16.63 8.42 -20.83
C ASN A 292 16.87 9.80 -21.48
N ARG A 293 15.88 10.30 -22.23
CA ARG A 293 15.74 11.70 -22.49
C ARG A 293 15.08 12.23 -21.24
N VAL A 294 15.90 12.69 -20.31
CA VAL A 294 15.49 13.77 -19.42
C VAL A 294 15.15 14.92 -20.35
N HIS A 295 13.94 14.91 -20.92
CA HIS A 295 13.37 16.07 -21.54
C HIS A 295 13.18 17.02 -20.37
N LEU A 296 14.17 17.89 -20.17
CA LEU A 296 14.08 19.08 -19.35
C LEU A 296 13.01 19.96 -20.01
N ASN A 297 11.75 19.55 -19.89
CA ASN A 297 10.64 20.35 -20.34
C ASN A 297 10.69 21.63 -19.52
N GLN A 298 10.75 22.77 -20.20
CA GLN A 298 10.42 24.06 -19.62
C GLN A 298 8.94 24.00 -19.25
N SER A 299 8.67 23.46 -18.07
CA SER A 299 7.31 23.17 -17.62
C SER A 299 6.64 24.48 -17.22
N THR A 300 5.45 24.73 -17.76
CA THR A 300 4.59 25.88 -17.45
C THR A 300 3.54 25.53 -16.38
N SER A 301 3.81 24.53 -15.54
CA SER A 301 2.81 23.99 -14.60
C SER A 301 2.36 25.03 -13.59
N LYS A 302 1.06 25.32 -13.53
CA LYS A 302 0.47 26.20 -12.51
C LYS A 302 0.72 25.68 -11.09
N ILE A 303 0.70 24.36 -10.89
CA ILE A 303 0.99 23.70 -9.61
C ILE A 303 2.41 24.02 -9.14
N PHE A 304 3.42 23.88 -10.02
CA PHE A 304 4.80 24.17 -9.63
C PHE A 304 5.08 25.67 -9.52
N LYS A 305 4.39 26.53 -10.29
CA LYS A 305 4.42 27.99 -10.07
C LYS A 305 3.93 28.36 -8.67
N PHE A 306 2.86 27.72 -8.18
CA PHE A 306 2.39 27.89 -6.81
C PHE A 306 3.46 27.47 -5.79
N TYR A 307 4.10 26.30 -5.97
CA TYR A 307 5.16 25.85 -5.06
C TYR A 307 6.43 26.71 -5.11
N GLN A 308 6.80 27.23 -6.29
CA GLN A 308 7.90 28.18 -6.44
C GLN A 308 7.58 29.48 -5.68
N TRP A 309 6.39 30.05 -5.87
CA TRP A 309 5.93 31.22 -5.12
C TRP A 309 5.94 30.95 -3.61
N LEU A 310 5.39 29.82 -3.16
CA LEU A 310 5.35 29.46 -1.73
C LEU A 310 6.77 29.31 -1.16
N SER A 311 7.70 28.75 -1.93
CA SER A 311 9.11 28.61 -1.52
C SER A 311 9.81 29.97 -1.37
N GLU A 312 9.47 30.94 -2.23
CA GLU A 312 10.03 32.29 -2.17
C GLU A 312 9.46 33.09 -1.00
N VAL A 313 8.18 32.91 -0.69
CA VAL A 313 7.51 33.56 0.45
C VAL A 313 8.01 33.00 1.78
N LEU A 314 8.03 31.68 1.95
CA LEU A 314 8.35 31.04 3.23
C LEU A 314 9.85 30.88 3.47
N TYR A 315 10.65 30.67 2.42
CA TYR A 315 12.06 30.27 2.55
C TYR A 315 12.99 30.96 1.54
N LYS A 316 12.82 32.27 1.30
CA LYS A 316 13.61 33.08 0.35
C LYS A 316 15.13 32.87 0.41
N LYS A 317 15.69 32.68 1.61
CA LYS A 317 17.14 32.56 1.84
C LYS A 317 17.67 31.11 1.73
N HIS A 318 16.83 30.11 1.45
CA HIS A 318 17.25 28.72 1.33
C HIS A 318 17.37 28.27 -0.13
N PRO A 319 18.60 28.22 -0.68
CA PRO A 319 18.80 27.91 -2.10
C PRO A 319 18.36 26.48 -2.47
N TRP A 320 18.52 25.54 -1.54
CA TRP A 320 18.16 24.13 -1.74
C TRP A 320 16.66 23.92 -1.95
N VAL A 321 15.81 24.65 -1.23
CA VAL A 321 14.35 24.50 -1.34
C VAL A 321 13.89 24.91 -2.75
N LYS A 322 14.34 26.07 -3.24
CA LYS A 322 14.01 26.56 -4.58
C LYS A 322 14.53 25.64 -5.68
N ARG A 323 15.79 25.18 -5.54
CA ARG A 323 16.41 24.21 -6.44
C ARG A 323 15.57 22.93 -6.53
N ASP A 324 15.18 22.39 -5.38
CA ASP A 324 14.52 21.09 -5.29
C ASP A 324 13.10 21.11 -5.86
N VAL A 325 12.36 22.21 -5.70
CA VAL A 325 11.05 22.40 -6.37
C VAL A 325 11.20 22.38 -7.90
N ILE A 326 12.22 23.06 -8.44
CA ILE A 326 12.49 23.10 -9.88
C ILE A 326 12.93 21.73 -10.41
N ILE A 327 13.78 21.02 -9.66
CA ILE A 327 14.19 19.67 -10.05
C ILE A 327 12.99 18.72 -10.00
N LEU A 328 12.16 18.78 -8.96
CA LEU A 328 10.95 17.96 -8.87
C LEU A 328 10.02 18.21 -10.05
N GLU A 329 9.80 19.45 -10.45
CA GLU A 329 8.97 19.79 -11.62
C GLU A 329 9.40 19.04 -12.89
N ARG A 330 10.71 18.89 -13.07
CA ARG A 330 11.34 18.26 -14.23
C ARG A 330 11.36 16.73 -14.14
N VAL A 331 11.44 16.19 -12.93
CA VAL A 331 11.63 14.74 -12.70
C VAL A 331 10.34 14.03 -12.29
N ILE A 332 9.29 14.75 -11.86
CA ILE A 332 8.06 14.15 -11.32
C ILE A 332 7.41 13.13 -12.26
N VAL A 333 7.45 13.37 -13.57
CA VAL A 333 6.90 12.45 -14.59
C VAL A 333 7.59 11.08 -14.59
N ASN A 334 8.82 11.02 -14.11
CA ASN A 334 9.63 9.80 -14.00
C ASN A 334 9.63 9.21 -12.58
N SER A 335 8.89 9.81 -11.65
CA SER A 335 8.73 9.27 -10.30
C SER A 335 7.64 8.22 -10.23
N ASN A 336 7.60 7.45 -9.15
CA ASN A 336 6.53 6.47 -8.88
C ASN A 336 5.13 7.10 -8.81
N LEU A 337 5.06 8.42 -8.62
CA LEU A 337 3.83 9.22 -8.58
C LEU A 337 3.87 10.28 -9.69
N PRO A 338 3.63 9.89 -10.96
CA PRO A 338 3.92 10.75 -12.12
C PRO A 338 2.95 11.93 -12.29
N HIS A 339 1.79 11.90 -11.63
CA HIS A 339 0.77 12.92 -11.77
C HIS A 339 0.98 14.06 -10.78
N ARG A 340 1.10 15.29 -11.31
CA ARG A 340 1.39 16.50 -10.52
C ARG A 340 0.29 16.81 -9.52
N ILE A 341 -0.95 16.43 -9.83
CA ILE A 341 -2.10 16.61 -8.95
C ILE A 341 -1.97 15.85 -7.62
N PHE A 342 -1.12 14.83 -7.50
CA PHE A 342 -0.87 14.14 -6.22
C PHE A 342 -0.24 15.05 -5.15
N LEU A 343 0.41 16.14 -5.56
CA LEU A 343 0.93 17.14 -4.64
C LEU A 343 -0.19 17.97 -4.01
N PHE A 344 -1.30 18.19 -4.71
CA PHE A 344 -2.45 18.95 -4.19
C PHE A 344 -3.50 18.02 -3.56
N VAL A 345 -3.77 16.89 -4.21
CA VAL A 345 -4.79 15.93 -3.81
C VAL A 345 -4.14 14.56 -3.58
N PRO A 346 -3.43 14.36 -2.45
CA PRO A 346 -2.87 13.05 -2.11
C PRO A 346 -3.99 12.03 -1.85
N PRO A 347 -3.74 10.72 -2.05
CA PRO A 347 -4.77 9.68 -1.92
C PRO A 347 -5.47 9.67 -0.55
N ALA A 348 -4.75 10.02 0.51
CA ALA A 348 -5.26 10.06 1.88
C ALA A 348 -6.39 11.11 2.08
N ILE A 349 -6.55 12.09 1.18
CA ILE A 349 -7.70 13.02 1.22
C ILE A 349 -9.04 12.28 1.08
N SER A 350 -9.08 11.11 0.44
CA SER A 350 -10.32 10.31 0.36
C SER A 350 -10.87 9.97 1.75
N ALA A 351 -9.99 9.58 2.69
CA ALA A 351 -10.36 9.32 4.07
C ALA A 351 -10.80 10.60 4.79
N LEU A 352 -10.09 11.71 4.57
CA LEU A 352 -10.48 13.02 5.11
C LEU A 352 -11.94 13.35 4.73
N ILE A 353 -12.23 13.34 3.43
CA ILE A 353 -13.56 13.67 2.90
C ILE A 353 -14.61 12.73 3.49
N GLY A 354 -14.40 11.41 3.39
CA GLY A 354 -15.40 10.43 3.83
C GLY A 354 -15.75 10.54 5.32
N PHE A 355 -14.74 10.70 6.19
CA PHE A 355 -14.97 10.89 7.62
C PHE A 355 -15.57 12.27 7.94
N THR A 356 -15.10 13.35 7.30
CA THR A 356 -15.61 14.70 7.60
C THR A 356 -17.10 14.86 7.30
N ILE A 357 -17.58 14.28 6.19
CA ILE A 357 -19.01 14.31 5.84
C ILE A 357 -19.83 13.62 6.94
N LEU A 358 -19.36 12.46 7.44
CA LEU A 358 -20.02 11.75 8.53
C LEU A 358 -20.04 12.59 9.82
N LEU A 359 -18.88 13.13 10.22
CA LEU A 359 -18.74 13.82 11.50
C LEU A 359 -19.50 15.15 11.51
N LEU A 360 -19.41 15.95 10.45
CA LEU A 360 -20.12 17.22 10.34
C LEU A 360 -21.64 17.03 10.31
N GLY A 361 -22.13 15.94 9.73
CA GLY A 361 -23.57 15.68 9.62
C GLY A 361 -24.22 15.21 10.92
N ASN A 362 -23.44 14.68 11.88
CA ASN A 362 -24.00 13.87 12.98
C ASN A 362 -23.45 14.17 14.37
N LEU A 363 -22.30 14.86 14.49
CA LEU A 363 -21.81 15.27 15.81
C LEU A 363 -22.64 16.44 16.36
N GLN A 364 -22.88 16.42 17.66
CA GLN A 364 -23.72 17.41 18.34
C GLN A 364 -22.97 18.69 18.73
N SER A 365 -21.63 18.67 18.78
CA SER A 365 -20.83 19.81 19.21
C SER A 365 -19.59 20.02 18.34
N TYR A 366 -19.17 21.29 18.22
CA TYR A 366 -17.95 21.64 17.49
C TYR A 366 -16.67 21.14 18.21
N SER A 367 -16.66 21.13 19.55
CA SER A 367 -15.57 20.53 20.34
C SER A 367 -15.35 19.04 20.00
N ASN A 368 -16.42 18.25 19.92
CA ASN A 368 -16.35 16.84 19.49
C ASN A 368 -15.72 16.71 18.10
N PHE A 369 -16.15 17.59 17.18
CA PHE A 369 -15.64 17.62 15.83
C PHE A 369 -14.14 17.93 15.77
N ILE A 370 -13.66 18.92 16.52
CA ILE A 370 -12.23 19.27 16.56
C ILE A 370 -11.39 18.08 17.03
N LEU A 371 -11.78 17.42 18.14
CA LEU A 371 -11.04 16.28 18.69
C LEU A 371 -10.96 15.11 17.69
N ALA A 372 -12.09 14.77 17.07
CA ALA A 372 -12.13 13.74 16.04
C ALA A 372 -11.30 14.14 14.80
N PHE A 373 -11.36 15.41 14.41
CA PHE A 373 -10.70 15.92 13.23
C PHE A 373 -9.18 16.02 13.39
N TRP A 374 -8.66 16.31 14.58
CA TRP A 374 -7.22 16.27 14.87
C TRP A 374 -6.60 14.90 14.58
N PHE A 375 -7.28 13.81 14.95
CA PHE A 375 -6.82 12.46 14.62
C PHE A 375 -6.85 12.18 13.13
N ILE A 376 -7.96 12.49 12.45
CA ILE A 376 -8.08 12.27 11.00
C ILE A 376 -7.03 13.08 10.24
N GLY A 377 -6.89 14.36 10.59
CA GLY A 377 -5.91 15.27 10.01
C GLY A 377 -4.47 14.78 10.22
N TRP A 378 -4.13 14.32 11.43
CA TRP A 378 -2.83 13.71 11.72
C TRP A 378 -2.56 12.44 10.87
N MET A 379 -3.55 11.55 10.74
CA MET A 379 -3.41 10.35 9.92
C MET A 379 -3.19 10.70 8.45
N VAL A 380 -3.97 11.63 7.91
CA VAL A 380 -3.88 12.07 6.50
C VAL A 380 -2.54 12.77 6.25
N LEU A 381 -2.08 13.65 7.15
CA LEU A 381 -0.76 14.29 7.08
C LEU A 381 0.36 13.27 7.10
N SER A 382 0.36 12.40 8.10
CA SER A 382 1.47 11.49 8.36
C SER A 382 1.58 10.38 7.31
N GLN A 383 0.47 9.97 6.69
CA GLN A 383 0.47 9.06 5.54
C GLN A 383 0.93 9.76 4.26
N THR A 384 0.46 11.00 4.02
CA THR A 384 0.84 11.78 2.84
C THR A 384 2.34 12.09 2.84
N SER A 385 2.86 12.60 3.96
CA SER A 385 4.29 12.89 4.11
C SER A 385 5.15 11.66 3.88
N TRP A 386 4.75 10.51 4.43
CA TRP A 386 5.45 9.25 4.22
C TRP A 386 5.43 8.79 2.77
N LEU A 387 4.27 8.90 2.12
CA LEU A 387 4.10 8.55 0.71
C LEU A 387 4.98 9.42 -0.19
N TRP A 388 5.14 10.70 0.09
CA TRP A 388 6.07 11.56 -0.65
C TRP A 388 7.54 11.23 -0.38
N LEU A 389 7.91 10.99 0.87
CA LEU A 389 9.28 10.60 1.23
C LEU A 389 9.75 9.33 0.52
N LEU A 390 8.86 8.36 0.35
CA LEU A 390 9.18 7.10 -0.34
C LEU A 390 9.25 7.22 -1.86
N ASN A 391 8.51 8.16 -2.46
CA ASN A 391 8.29 8.18 -3.90
C ASN A 391 8.97 9.34 -4.63
N TYR A 392 9.41 10.40 -3.92
CA TYR A 392 10.15 11.51 -4.50
C TYR A 392 11.62 11.46 -4.07
N PRO A 393 12.55 11.03 -4.95
CA PRO A 393 13.97 10.91 -4.62
C PRO A 393 14.60 12.21 -4.11
N ILE A 394 14.11 13.37 -4.56
CA ILE A 394 14.61 14.67 -4.09
C ILE A 394 14.40 14.89 -2.59
N LEU A 395 13.40 14.23 -1.99
CA LEU A 395 13.15 14.32 -0.56
C LEU A 395 14.07 13.41 0.23
N HIS A 396 14.67 12.37 -0.35
CA HIS A 396 15.52 11.44 0.38
C HIS A 396 17.01 11.81 0.20
N PRO A 397 17.74 12.19 1.28
CA PRO A 397 19.15 12.57 1.18
C PRO A 397 20.04 11.47 0.59
N GLY A 398 19.70 10.19 0.84
CA GLY A 398 20.43 9.04 0.30
C GLY A 398 20.37 8.89 -1.23
N SER A 399 19.43 9.55 -1.92
CA SER A 399 19.42 9.61 -3.39
C SER A 399 20.22 10.80 -3.96
N GLU A 400 20.74 11.67 -3.09
CA GLU A 400 21.51 12.86 -3.45
C GLU A 400 22.93 12.86 -2.85
N LEU A 401 23.54 11.67 -2.70
CA LEU A 401 24.87 11.52 -2.07
C LEU A 401 25.93 12.45 -2.70
N ARG A 402 25.94 12.57 -4.03
CA ARG A 402 26.85 13.51 -4.73
C ARG A 402 26.65 14.97 -4.31
N GLN A 403 25.42 15.39 -4.00
CA GLN A 403 25.15 16.74 -3.50
C GLN A 403 25.60 16.90 -2.06
N VAL A 404 25.47 15.85 -1.24
CA VAL A 404 25.99 15.84 0.14
C VAL A 404 27.52 16.02 0.13
N ASP A 405 28.22 15.36 -0.78
CA ASP A 405 29.68 15.51 -0.93
C ASP A 405 30.06 16.93 -1.40
N LEU A 406 29.31 17.50 -2.35
CA LEU A 406 29.51 18.90 -2.75
C LEU A 406 29.25 19.89 -1.61
N VAL A 407 28.28 19.61 -0.72
CA VAL A 407 28.02 20.42 0.46
C VAL A 407 29.16 20.31 1.47
N LYS A 408 29.73 19.11 1.69
CA LYS A 408 30.91 18.91 2.56
C LYS A 408 32.11 19.74 2.11
N LEU A 409 32.27 19.93 0.80
CA LEU A 409 33.36 20.72 0.20
C LEU A 409 33.06 22.22 0.15
N SER A 410 31.85 22.66 0.49
CA SER A 410 31.45 24.06 0.43
C SER A 410 31.80 24.81 1.73
N PRO A 411 32.40 26.02 1.65
CA PRO A 411 32.61 26.85 2.82
C PRO A 411 31.34 27.55 3.32
N HIS A 412 30.26 27.53 2.54
CA HIS A 412 29.05 28.34 2.82
C HIS A 412 27.85 27.53 3.28
N PHE A 413 27.83 26.21 3.06
CA PHE A 413 26.68 25.36 3.35
C PHE A 413 27.09 24.17 4.22
N THR A 414 26.22 23.81 5.16
CA THR A 414 26.42 22.64 6.01
C THR A 414 25.47 21.51 5.64
N ILE A 415 25.87 20.27 5.92
CA ILE A 415 25.01 19.09 5.73
C ILE A 415 23.69 19.27 6.51
N GLN A 416 23.75 19.84 7.72
CA GLN A 416 22.56 20.10 8.53
C GLN A 416 21.60 21.09 7.85
N GLN A 417 22.11 22.12 7.18
CA GLN A 417 21.27 23.06 6.40
C GLN A 417 20.60 22.36 5.21
N PHE A 418 21.30 21.44 4.54
CA PHE A 418 20.75 20.62 3.46
C PHE A 418 19.69 19.62 3.97
N LEU A 419 19.93 18.93 5.08
CA LEU A 419 18.94 18.02 5.67
C LEU A 419 17.69 18.77 6.13
N ASN A 420 17.87 19.93 6.77
CA ASN A 420 16.77 20.79 7.17
C ASN A 420 15.98 21.37 5.98
N SER A 421 16.60 21.53 4.80
CA SER A 421 15.87 21.99 3.62
C SER A 421 14.90 20.95 3.09
N LYS A 422 15.19 19.65 3.26
CA LYS A 422 14.26 18.58 2.87
C LYS A 422 13.00 18.56 3.74
N GLY A 423 13.14 18.80 5.04
CA GLY A 423 12.01 19.01 5.95
C GLY A 423 11.13 20.21 5.56
N LYS A 424 11.77 21.33 5.21
CA LYS A 424 11.09 22.54 4.70
C LYS A 424 10.35 22.26 3.40
N LEU A 425 10.96 21.48 2.50
CA LEU A 425 10.36 21.07 1.24
C LEU A 425 9.13 20.17 1.45
N LEU A 426 9.20 19.24 2.40
CA LEU A 426 8.06 18.42 2.81
C LEU A 426 6.88 19.28 3.32
N ASN A 427 7.17 20.30 4.14
CA ASN A 427 6.16 21.23 4.64
C ASN A 427 5.56 22.07 3.50
N ILE A 428 6.36 22.52 2.54
CA ILE A 428 5.87 23.20 1.34
C ILE A 428 4.89 22.32 0.58
N PHE A 429 5.23 21.06 0.33
CA PHE A 429 4.33 20.14 -0.35
C PHE A 429 3.07 19.84 0.45
N ALA A 430 3.17 19.76 1.78
CA ALA A 430 2.03 19.48 2.66
C ALA A 430 1.11 20.70 2.85
N PHE A 431 1.53 21.88 2.40
CA PHE A 431 0.81 23.12 2.65
C PHE A 431 -0.62 23.17 2.06
N PRO A 432 -0.89 22.73 0.81
CA PRO A 432 -2.26 22.68 0.29
C PRO A 432 -3.19 21.82 1.14
N LEU A 433 -2.68 20.70 1.66
CA LEU A 433 -3.41 19.82 2.55
C LEU A 433 -3.73 20.52 3.89
N GLN A 434 -2.80 21.31 4.43
CA GLN A 434 -3.03 22.15 5.61
C GLN A 434 -4.12 23.21 5.38
N CYS A 435 -4.16 23.82 4.19
CA CYS A 435 -5.24 24.72 3.80
C CYS A 435 -6.58 23.98 3.78
N CYS A 436 -6.64 22.76 3.23
CA CYS A 436 -7.86 21.94 3.26
C CYS A 436 -8.35 21.69 4.69
N PHE A 437 -7.47 21.33 5.63
CA PHE A 437 -7.88 21.15 7.03
C PHE A 437 -8.44 22.41 7.66
N THR A 438 -7.80 23.56 7.39
CA THR A 438 -8.25 24.85 7.92
C THR A 438 -9.63 25.21 7.37
N ILE A 439 -9.87 24.98 6.07
CA ILE A 439 -11.19 25.19 5.44
C ILE A 439 -12.23 24.26 6.06
N THR A 440 -11.91 22.98 6.28
CA THR A 440 -12.83 22.02 6.89
C THR A 440 -13.19 22.40 8.33
N LEU A 441 -12.23 22.90 9.13
CA LEU A 441 -12.51 23.43 10.46
C LEU A 441 -13.43 24.65 10.43
N LEU A 442 -13.25 25.56 9.45
CA LEU A 442 -14.13 26.71 9.25
C LEU A 442 -15.55 26.30 8.85
N ILE A 443 -15.68 25.32 7.95
CA ILE A 443 -16.99 24.75 7.59
C ILE A 443 -17.66 24.13 8.82
N GLY A 444 -16.90 23.38 9.63
CA GLY A 444 -17.41 22.80 10.87
C GLY A 444 -17.86 23.83 11.89
N PHE A 445 -17.15 24.95 12.01
CA PHE A 445 -17.53 26.05 12.90
C PHE A 445 -18.90 26.63 12.51
N ILE A 446 -19.14 26.81 11.21
CA ILE A 446 -20.42 27.32 10.69
C ILE A 446 -21.55 26.31 10.92
N LEU A 447 -21.32 25.02 10.59
CA LEU A 447 -22.38 23.99 10.64
C LEU A 447 -22.73 23.56 12.07
N LEU A 448 -21.75 23.49 12.96
CA LEU A 448 -21.91 23.01 14.34
C LEU A 448 -22.02 24.14 15.37
N HIS A 449 -22.16 25.40 14.91
CA HIS A 449 -22.33 26.59 15.74
C HIS A 449 -21.28 26.70 16.86
N GLY A 450 -20.01 26.51 16.51
CA GLY A 450 -18.90 26.54 17.48
C GLY A 450 -18.64 27.93 18.05
N SER A 451 -17.89 27.99 19.14
CA SER A 451 -17.37 29.26 19.68
C SER A 451 -16.08 29.68 18.95
N ILE A 452 -15.81 30.99 18.94
CA ILE A 452 -14.58 31.54 18.32
C ILE A 452 -13.33 30.98 19.00
N PHE A 453 -13.37 30.77 20.32
CA PHE A 453 -12.25 30.19 21.06
C PHE A 453 -11.95 28.75 20.63
N GLU A 454 -12.99 27.91 20.50
CA GLU A 454 -12.83 26.54 19.97
C GLU A 454 -12.25 26.56 18.55
N LEU A 455 -12.68 27.48 17.69
CA LEU A 455 -12.14 27.61 16.33
C LEU A 455 -10.64 27.93 16.33
N ILE A 456 -10.22 28.89 17.16
CA ILE A 456 -8.81 29.27 17.30
C ILE A 456 -8.00 28.06 17.80
N VAL A 457 -8.48 27.36 18.84
CA VAL A 457 -7.84 26.16 19.38
C VAL A 457 -7.74 25.07 18.33
N GLY A 458 -8.84 24.79 17.61
CA GLY A 458 -8.90 23.79 16.56
C GLY A 458 -7.90 24.05 15.43
N ILE A 459 -7.84 25.29 14.94
CA ILE A 459 -6.90 25.71 13.90
C ILE A 459 -5.47 25.60 14.42
N LEU A 460 -5.15 26.21 15.57
CA LEU A 460 -3.79 26.17 16.13
C LEU A 460 -3.33 24.73 16.39
N GLY A 461 -4.18 23.87 16.95
CA GLY A 461 -3.88 22.46 17.17
C GLY A 461 -3.53 21.73 15.88
N MET A 462 -4.28 21.95 14.81
CA MET A 462 -3.96 21.39 13.49
C MET A 462 -2.64 21.91 12.91
N TRP A 463 -2.34 23.21 13.08
CA TRP A 463 -1.06 23.77 12.66
C TRP A 463 0.13 23.22 13.45
N LEU A 464 -0.04 23.01 14.76
CA LEU A 464 0.98 22.37 15.59
C LEU A 464 1.24 20.93 15.14
N LEU A 465 0.20 20.14 14.91
CA LEU A 465 0.31 18.77 14.38
C LEU A 465 1.02 18.74 13.01
N PHE A 466 0.74 19.71 12.15
CA PHE A 466 1.44 19.89 10.87
C PHE A 466 2.95 20.09 11.06
N PHE A 467 3.36 20.99 11.97
CA PHE A 467 4.78 21.22 12.25
C PHE A 467 5.45 20.03 12.94
N ILE A 468 4.76 19.37 13.88
CA ILE A 468 5.24 18.15 14.56
C ILE A 468 5.53 17.07 13.51
N ASN A 469 4.61 16.84 12.58
CA ASN A 469 4.77 15.85 11.51
C ASN A 469 5.97 16.18 10.61
N GLY A 470 6.17 17.45 10.25
CA GLY A 470 7.35 17.90 9.51
C GLY A 470 8.66 17.65 10.28
N GLY A 471 8.68 17.96 11.58
CA GLY A 471 9.83 17.74 12.47
C GLY A 471 10.20 16.26 12.60
N LEU A 472 9.23 15.40 12.91
CA LEU A 472 9.42 13.96 13.05
C LEU A 472 9.86 13.31 11.73
N SER A 473 9.27 13.74 10.61
CA SER A 473 9.66 13.27 9.27
C SER A 473 11.12 13.64 8.97
N THR A 474 11.52 14.88 9.27
CA THR A 474 12.91 15.34 9.08
C THR A 474 13.88 14.56 9.95
N TYR A 475 13.53 14.33 11.22
CA TYR A 475 14.36 13.56 12.16
C TYR A 475 14.54 12.12 11.67
N TRP A 476 13.45 11.47 11.23
CA TRP A 476 13.50 10.14 10.66
C TRP A 476 14.43 10.06 9.43
N MET A 477 14.38 11.06 8.56
CA MET A 477 15.28 11.16 7.40
C MET A 477 16.74 11.32 7.81
N LYS A 478 17.06 12.19 8.77
CA LYS A 478 18.43 12.39 9.27
C LYS A 478 19.04 11.08 9.79
N LEU A 479 18.25 10.28 10.49
CA LEU A 479 18.71 9.01 11.07
C LEU A 479 18.84 7.89 10.04
N CYS A 480 17.90 7.76 9.11
CA CYS A 480 17.99 6.75 8.06
C CYS A 480 19.10 7.03 7.06
N SER A 481 19.58 8.28 7.00
CA SER A 481 20.64 8.70 6.10
C SER A 481 22.05 8.66 6.70
N ARG A 482 22.26 8.04 7.89
CA ARG A 482 23.58 7.93 8.59
C ARG A 482 24.76 7.92 7.60
N PHE A 483 25.45 9.05 7.53
CA PHE A 483 26.48 9.37 6.53
C PHE A 483 27.89 8.94 6.95
N ASP A 484 28.03 8.22 8.05
CA ASP A 484 29.32 7.85 8.67
C ASP A 484 29.91 6.53 8.14
N TYR A 485 29.30 5.91 7.13
CA TYR A 485 29.87 4.69 6.54
C TYR A 485 30.99 5.02 5.56
N ALA A 486 32.15 4.38 5.78
CA ALA A 486 33.35 4.54 4.95
C ALA A 486 33.17 4.13 3.46
N ASN A 487 32.05 3.49 3.10
CA ASN A 487 31.77 3.02 1.75
C ASN A 487 30.36 3.42 1.27
N MET A 488 30.31 4.11 0.13
CA MET A 488 29.07 4.56 -0.55
C MET A 488 28.14 3.41 -0.98
N PHE A 489 28.65 2.19 -1.10
CA PHE A 489 27.85 1.00 -1.44
C PHE A 489 27.25 0.30 -0.22
N MET A 490 27.52 0.80 0.99
CA MET A 490 27.13 0.17 2.25
C MET A 490 25.84 0.76 2.85
N VAL A 491 24.99 1.41 2.03
CA VAL A 491 23.58 1.63 2.40
C VAL A 491 22.82 0.31 2.21
N ARG A 492 23.24 -0.75 2.90
CA ARG A 492 22.39 -1.94 3.08
C ARG A 492 21.45 -1.65 4.24
N LEU A 493 20.21 -1.29 3.92
CA LEU A 493 19.05 -1.28 4.82
C LEU A 493 18.70 -2.68 5.38
N ASP A 494 19.56 -3.68 5.14
CA ASP A 494 19.31 -5.08 5.44
C ASP A 494 19.88 -5.55 6.78
N SER A 495 20.73 -4.75 7.46
CA SER A 495 21.20 -5.14 8.79
C SER A 495 20.06 -5.12 9.80
N TYR A 496 20.01 -6.15 10.64
CA TYR A 496 19.00 -6.26 11.72
C TYR A 496 19.03 -5.03 12.64
N GLU A 497 20.21 -4.45 12.87
CA GLU A 497 20.41 -3.22 13.64
C GLU A 497 19.69 -2.02 13.03
N ALA A 498 19.78 -1.83 11.71
CA ALA A 498 19.09 -0.75 11.01
C ALA A 498 17.57 -0.94 11.06
N LYS A 499 17.08 -2.18 10.92
CA LYS A 499 15.65 -2.52 11.05
C LYS A 499 15.14 -2.32 12.48
N PHE A 500 15.93 -2.69 13.49
CA PHE A 500 15.61 -2.50 14.90
C PHE A 500 15.58 -1.02 15.27
N LEU A 501 16.60 -0.25 14.88
CA LEU A 501 16.61 1.22 15.01
C LEU A 501 15.40 1.85 14.32
N GLN A 502 15.06 1.44 13.10
CA GLN A 502 13.87 1.92 12.40
C GLN A 502 12.58 1.67 13.19
N GLN A 503 12.42 0.50 13.84
CA GLN A 503 11.26 0.22 14.67
C GLN A 503 11.19 1.18 15.88
N PHE A 504 12.31 1.42 16.58
CA PHE A 504 12.35 2.40 17.67
C PHE A 504 11.99 3.81 17.22
N PHE A 505 12.40 4.22 16.02
CA PHE A 505 12.08 5.54 15.49
C PHE A 505 10.63 5.70 15.03
N THR A 506 9.90 4.60 14.85
CA THR A 506 8.44 4.67 14.65
C THR A 506 7.66 4.84 15.95
N ILE A 507 8.28 4.63 17.12
CA ILE A 507 7.61 4.69 18.43
C ILE A 507 6.96 6.07 18.69
N PRO A 508 7.63 7.22 18.52
CA PRO A 508 6.98 8.52 18.77
C PRO A 508 5.74 8.74 17.91
N LYS A 509 5.82 8.38 16.61
CA LYS A 509 4.67 8.44 15.70
C LYS A 509 3.53 7.50 16.14
N ARG A 510 3.87 6.28 16.58
CA ARG A 510 2.89 5.29 17.08
C ARG A 510 2.24 5.74 18.39
N ILE A 511 2.99 6.37 19.29
CA ILE A 511 2.46 6.94 20.54
C ILE A 511 1.48 8.07 20.21
N ILE A 512 1.86 9.02 19.33
CA ILE A 512 0.95 10.10 18.91
C ILE A 512 -0.30 9.52 18.24
N ASN A 513 -0.16 8.51 17.37
CA ASN A 513 -1.31 7.81 16.76
C ASN A 513 -2.23 7.21 17.84
N GLY A 514 -1.67 6.50 18.83
CA GLY A 514 -2.45 5.86 19.89
C GLY A 514 -3.16 6.87 20.77
N LEU A 515 -2.47 7.94 21.18
CA LEU A 515 -3.06 9.00 21.99
C LEU A 515 -4.16 9.75 21.22
N LEU A 516 -3.91 10.16 19.97
CA LEU A 516 -4.92 10.81 19.16
C LEU A 516 -6.08 9.87 18.80
N PHE A 517 -5.86 8.56 18.74
CA PHE A 517 -6.95 7.60 18.58
C PHE A 517 -7.85 7.55 19.81
N ILE A 518 -7.29 7.61 21.01
CA ILE A 518 -8.08 7.74 22.26
C ILE A 518 -8.87 9.05 22.24
N VAL A 519 -8.24 10.15 21.85
CA VAL A 519 -8.90 11.46 21.69
C VAL A 519 -10.05 11.39 20.68
N PHE A 520 -9.83 10.72 19.54
CA PHE A 520 -10.86 10.48 18.54
C PHE A 520 -12.03 9.69 19.13
N PHE A 521 -11.75 8.60 19.85
CA PHE A 521 -12.78 7.77 20.47
C PHE A 521 -13.63 8.58 21.45
N ILE A 522 -12.99 9.38 22.29
CA ILE A 522 -13.67 10.27 23.24
C ILE A 522 -14.54 11.28 22.48
N GLY A 523 -13.95 12.00 21.52
CA GLY A 523 -14.64 13.05 20.77
C GLY A 523 -15.80 12.54 19.90
N THR A 524 -15.78 11.28 19.48
CA THR A 524 -16.82 10.72 18.59
C THR A 524 -17.89 9.92 19.31
N PHE A 525 -17.56 9.21 20.39
CA PHE A 525 -18.45 8.21 20.99
C PHE A 525 -18.84 8.51 22.45
N ILE A 526 -18.30 9.55 23.08
CA ILE A 526 -18.61 9.92 24.46
C ILE A 526 -19.38 11.25 24.50
N SER A 527 -20.09 11.52 25.59
CA SER A 527 -20.90 12.73 25.78
C SER A 527 -20.13 14.03 25.49
N ALA A 528 -20.85 15.02 24.93
CA ALA A 528 -20.28 16.29 24.48
C ALA A 528 -19.65 17.14 25.60
N GLU A 529 -20.16 17.02 26.83
CA GLU A 529 -19.66 17.75 28.00
C GLU A 529 -18.20 17.41 28.33
N LEU A 530 -17.84 16.12 28.22
CA LEU A 530 -16.48 15.65 28.50
C LEU A 530 -15.49 16.20 27.46
N SER A 531 -15.90 16.23 26.20
CA SER A 531 -15.07 16.75 25.11
C SER A 531 -14.79 18.25 25.23
N GLN A 532 -15.77 19.04 25.68
CA GLN A 532 -15.59 20.48 25.91
C GLN A 532 -14.57 20.76 27.04
N GLN A 533 -14.49 19.89 28.04
CA GLN A 533 -13.48 19.98 29.09
C GLN A 533 -12.09 19.57 28.56
N LEU A 534 -12.03 18.45 27.84
CA LEU A 534 -10.77 17.84 27.41
C LEU A 534 -10.09 18.56 26.23
N ILE A 535 -10.81 19.35 25.43
CA ILE A 535 -10.24 20.00 24.25
C ILE A 535 -9.04 20.88 24.59
N TYR A 536 -9.10 21.61 25.70
CA TYR A 536 -8.02 22.50 26.14
C TYR A 536 -6.83 21.73 26.72
N ASP A 537 -7.09 20.65 27.46
CA ASP A 537 -6.05 19.77 27.99
C ASP A 537 -5.29 19.07 26.86
N ILE A 538 -6.02 18.55 25.86
CA ILE A 538 -5.43 17.90 24.68
C ILE A 538 -4.66 18.93 23.85
N PHE A 539 -5.18 20.15 23.69
CA PHE A 539 -4.45 21.22 23.04
C PHE A 539 -3.12 21.52 23.74
N LEU A 540 -3.12 21.60 25.08
CA LEU A 540 -1.91 21.83 25.86
C LEU A 540 -0.91 20.68 25.69
N ILE A 541 -1.36 19.43 25.63
CA ILE A 541 -0.52 18.27 25.31
C ILE A 541 0.10 18.42 23.91
N ILE A 542 -0.66 18.87 22.90
CA ILE A 542 -0.13 19.13 21.56
C ILE A 542 0.93 20.24 21.57
N VAL A 543 0.74 21.30 22.37
CA VAL A 543 1.75 22.37 22.57
C VAL A 543 3.03 21.80 23.17
N VAL A 544 2.93 20.94 24.20
CA VAL A 544 4.09 20.28 24.82
C VAL A 544 4.80 19.37 23.82
N LEU A 545 4.06 18.57 23.04
CA LEU A 545 4.61 17.72 21.99
C LEU A 545 5.32 18.54 20.91
N TRP A 546 4.78 19.70 20.55
CA TRP A 546 5.44 20.61 19.62
C TRP A 546 6.75 21.13 20.19
N GLY A 547 6.77 21.58 21.45
CA GLY A 547 7.98 21.98 22.16
C GLY A 547 9.05 20.88 22.15
N PHE A 548 8.66 19.64 22.43
CA PHE A 548 9.54 18.48 22.36
C PHE A 548 10.06 18.24 20.94
N SER A 549 9.20 18.33 19.92
CA SER A 549 9.61 18.14 18.52
C SER A 549 10.67 19.16 18.07
N LEU A 550 10.60 20.40 18.54
CA LEU A 550 11.57 21.46 18.22
C LEU A 550 12.97 21.17 18.77
N TYR A 551 13.07 20.50 19.92
CA TYR A 551 14.36 20.10 20.50
C TYR A 551 15.15 19.16 19.56
N PHE A 552 14.46 18.25 18.86
CA PHE A 552 15.09 17.33 17.89
C PHE A 552 15.42 17.96 16.53
N VAL A 553 14.85 19.13 16.22
CA VAL A 553 15.09 19.83 14.95
C VAL A 553 16.30 20.77 15.04
N LYS A 554 16.55 21.36 16.21
CA LYS A 554 17.65 22.33 16.44
C LYS A 554 19.01 21.68 16.66
N LYS A 555 19.07 20.46 17.19
CA LYS A 555 20.29 19.63 17.23
C LYS A 555 20.42 18.88 15.90
#